data_AF-A8N408-F1
#
_entry.id   AF-A8N408-F1
#
_cell.length_a   1.000
_cell.length_b   1.000
_cell.length_c   1.000
_cell.angle_alpha   90.00
_cell.angle_beta   90.00
_cell.angle_gamma   90.00
#
_symmetry.space_group_name_H-M   'P 1'
#
loop_
_entity.id
_entity.type
_entity.pdbx_description
1 polymer ?
#
loop_
_entity_poly.entity_id
_entity_poly.type
_entity_poly.pdbx_seq_one_letter_code
_entity_poly.pdbx_strand_id
1 'polypeptide(L)'
;MPSKKSKPKALKASNQDAHFQLVLEAAQRVVQVLTSHNLPCAVFGSLASRLYGASRCPKDVDLLVSQPASSSSEDSQQLLTPQQLKTLILDTDPQHFFLTLPRDPTAPYRILHYRKWYMGPECKVDILVPGIMHLPSIPPSYTTLVEGVPLVPFELLLLHKLQGWDDHRRMVDEPHKMRKQYQDAADVRRLMGMQEVMRGLFVKGKGRTRGASASTSTAATSTAATKSTTAATTTPAAQDDEDPPPLWWRNPALFSPEFQELTERRVQDYCLAFPERARRWRALGFDVPEPDALAKVREKAKAKGKGKGKGKAGDKGQGKGNGEGEGGERNGGGGGEDDDDDDDDDDAGGDEKPHLDLDADDDDDQPQDDTFQPRALRAPNRHPSRHRRLRSDPIIHNSNNFDDEPEPTATSTTGITSSGSRTTGDSDGVGELDLEPVKFAGLSASPLAHVRVDNVFGDE
;
A
#
# COMPACT_ATOMS: atom_id res chain seq x y z
N MET A 1 10.42 -37.69 5.32
CA MET A 1 11.03 -36.40 4.95
C MET A 1 11.71 -35.83 6.19
N PRO A 2 13.01 -35.49 6.17
CA PRO A 2 13.64 -34.80 7.30
C PRO A 2 13.00 -33.42 7.48
N SER A 3 12.57 -33.08 8.70
CA SER A 3 12.04 -31.76 9.06
C SER A 3 13.10 -30.68 8.78
N LYS A 4 12.74 -29.65 8.00
CA LYS A 4 13.61 -28.49 7.72
C LYS A 4 13.88 -27.81 9.07
N LYS A 5 15.16 -27.68 9.48
CA LYS A 5 15.52 -26.95 10.70
C LYS A 5 15.14 -25.47 10.53
N SER A 6 14.35 -24.94 11.45
CA SER A 6 13.97 -23.53 11.47
C SER A 6 15.22 -22.63 11.50
N LYS A 7 15.22 -21.56 10.69
CA LYS A 7 16.29 -20.57 10.65
C LYS A 7 16.38 -19.85 12.01
N PRO A 8 17.59 -19.45 12.47
CA PRO A 8 17.71 -18.64 13.69
C PRO A 8 16.87 -17.36 13.62
N LYS A 9 16.16 -17.00 14.71
CA LYS A 9 15.30 -15.80 14.76
C LYS A 9 16.00 -14.52 14.30
N ALA A 10 17.27 -14.35 14.69
CA ALA A 10 18.08 -13.20 14.28
C ALA A 10 18.29 -13.10 12.75
N LEU A 11 18.44 -14.24 12.07
CA LEU A 11 18.56 -14.27 10.61
C LEU A 11 17.23 -13.93 9.93
N LYS A 12 16.10 -14.38 10.50
CA LYS A 12 14.75 -14.01 10.01
C LYS A 12 14.53 -12.50 10.12
N ALA A 13 14.85 -11.90 11.27
CA ALA A 13 14.75 -10.46 11.49
C ALA A 13 15.66 -9.68 10.51
N SER A 14 16.92 -10.08 10.36
CA SER A 14 17.84 -9.44 9.41
C SER A 14 17.34 -9.52 7.95
N ASN A 15 16.74 -10.63 7.55
CA ASN A 15 16.17 -10.76 6.20
C ASN A 15 14.92 -9.88 6.03
N GLN A 16 14.08 -9.77 7.06
CA GLN A 16 12.92 -8.88 7.05
C GLN A 16 13.34 -7.41 6.96
N ASP A 17 14.34 -6.99 7.73
CA ASP A 17 14.86 -5.63 7.66
C ASP A 17 15.47 -5.32 6.28
N ALA A 18 16.25 -6.25 5.72
CA ALA A 18 16.80 -6.10 4.38
C ALA A 18 15.70 -5.99 3.30
N HIS A 19 14.64 -6.80 3.42
CA HIS A 19 13.50 -6.72 2.50
C HIS A 19 12.69 -5.44 2.69
N PHE A 20 12.47 -4.97 3.92
CA PHE A 20 11.82 -3.69 4.19
C PHE A 20 12.58 -2.54 3.53
N GLN A 21 13.91 -2.52 3.63
CA GLN A 21 14.73 -1.49 2.97
C GLN A 21 14.60 -1.55 1.45
N LEU A 22 14.52 -2.74 0.85
CA LEU A 22 14.26 -2.89 -0.59
C LEU A 22 12.91 -2.28 -0.99
N VAL A 23 11.85 -2.58 -0.26
CA VAL A 23 10.49 -2.09 -0.53
C VAL A 23 10.41 -0.57 -0.33
N LEU A 24 11.07 -0.02 0.69
CA LEU A 24 11.15 1.42 0.91
C LEU A 24 11.92 2.13 -0.21
N GLU A 25 13.06 1.60 -0.64
CA GLU A 25 13.85 2.14 -1.75
C GLU A 25 13.04 2.12 -3.06
N ALA A 26 12.29 1.04 -3.32
CA ALA A 26 11.38 0.93 -4.45
C ALA A 26 10.31 2.03 -4.43
N ALA A 27 9.67 2.25 -3.27
CA ALA A 27 8.67 3.28 -3.11
C ALA A 27 9.23 4.68 -3.36
N GLN A 28 10.40 5.01 -2.78
CA GLN A 28 11.07 6.30 -3.00
C GLN A 28 11.37 6.54 -4.48
N ARG A 29 11.85 5.52 -5.20
CA ARG A 29 12.14 5.60 -6.64
C ARG A 29 10.89 5.83 -7.47
N VAL A 30 9.81 5.08 -7.22
CA VAL A 30 8.54 5.28 -7.95
C VAL A 30 7.96 6.66 -7.68
N VAL A 31 7.98 7.11 -6.43
CA VAL A 31 7.53 8.47 -6.04
C VAL A 31 8.34 9.54 -6.78
N GLN A 32 9.66 9.39 -6.85
CA GLN A 32 10.53 10.32 -7.58
C GLN A 32 10.16 10.39 -9.06
N VAL A 33 9.99 9.24 -9.71
CA VAL A 33 9.61 9.16 -11.14
C VAL A 33 8.25 9.83 -11.36
N LEU A 34 7.22 9.46 -10.61
CA LEU A 34 5.87 10.02 -10.76
C LEU A 34 5.86 11.53 -10.48
N THR A 35 6.60 11.99 -9.47
CA THR A 35 6.72 13.43 -9.16
C THR A 35 7.39 14.20 -10.29
N SER A 36 8.42 13.66 -10.94
CA SER A 36 9.05 14.32 -12.11
C SER A 36 8.12 14.47 -13.32
N HIS A 37 7.03 13.68 -13.36
CA HIS A 37 5.98 13.75 -14.38
C HIS A 37 4.74 14.51 -13.89
N ASN A 38 4.82 15.24 -12.77
CA ASN A 38 3.70 15.96 -12.15
C ASN A 38 2.49 15.06 -11.84
N LEU A 39 2.76 13.81 -11.42
CA LEU A 39 1.74 12.86 -10.99
C LEU A 39 1.86 12.65 -9.47
N PRO A 40 1.09 13.41 -8.65
CA PRO A 40 1.09 13.21 -7.22
C PRO A 40 0.66 11.78 -6.88
N CYS A 41 1.34 11.17 -5.93
CA CYS A 41 1.01 9.83 -5.47
C CYS A 41 1.12 9.73 -3.96
N ALA A 42 0.53 8.68 -3.41
CA ALA A 42 0.63 8.33 -2.00
C ALA A 42 0.71 6.81 -1.83
N VAL A 43 1.60 6.36 -0.97
CA VAL A 43 1.73 4.95 -0.58
C VAL A 43 0.62 4.59 0.40
N PHE A 44 0.02 3.43 0.18
CA PHE A 44 -0.95 2.80 1.08
C PHE A 44 -0.53 1.35 1.37
N GLY A 45 -1.46 0.52 1.85
CA GLY A 45 -1.21 -0.90 2.03
C GLY A 45 -0.18 -1.24 3.10
N SER A 46 0.57 -2.33 2.90
CA SER A 46 1.42 -2.91 3.94
C SER A 46 2.64 -2.04 4.27
N LEU A 47 3.24 -1.37 3.28
CA LEU A 47 4.34 -0.44 3.48
C LEU A 47 3.90 0.78 4.32
N ALA A 48 2.75 1.37 3.99
CA ALA A 48 2.21 2.47 4.80
C ALA A 48 1.94 2.02 6.24
N SER A 49 1.37 0.82 6.45
CA SER A 49 1.17 0.29 7.80
C SER A 49 2.49 0.17 8.57
N ARG A 50 3.56 -0.32 7.94
CA ARG A 50 4.90 -0.42 8.54
C ARG A 50 5.45 0.97 8.92
N LEU A 51 5.32 1.95 8.03
CA LEU A 51 5.77 3.33 8.26
C LEU A 51 4.95 4.05 9.34
N TYR A 52 3.69 3.67 9.55
CA TYR A 52 2.88 4.12 10.70
C TYR A 52 3.19 3.39 12.01
N GLY A 53 4.08 2.40 12.00
CA GLY A 53 4.56 1.71 13.21
C GLY A 53 4.13 0.25 13.34
N ALA A 54 3.50 -0.36 12.32
CA ALA A 54 3.27 -1.80 12.34
C ALA A 54 4.59 -2.59 12.30
N SER A 55 4.63 -3.74 12.96
CA SER A 55 5.82 -4.61 12.99
C SER A 55 5.93 -5.51 11.75
N ARG A 56 4.84 -5.74 11.03
CA ARG A 56 4.81 -6.62 9.86
C ARG A 56 5.67 -6.04 8.74
N CYS A 57 6.58 -6.85 8.21
CA CYS A 57 7.36 -6.48 7.02
C CYS A 57 6.43 -6.41 5.79
N PRO A 58 6.46 -5.33 5.00
CA PRO A 58 5.73 -5.27 3.73
C PRO A 58 6.34 -6.25 2.72
N LYS A 59 5.52 -6.76 1.79
CA LYS A 59 5.96 -7.65 0.70
C LYS A 59 6.08 -6.91 -0.64
N ASP A 60 5.34 -5.81 -0.76
CA ASP A 60 5.09 -5.05 -1.99
C ASP A 60 4.93 -3.55 -1.68
N VAL A 61 4.99 -2.75 -2.75
CA VAL A 61 4.66 -1.32 -2.71
C VAL A 61 3.29 -1.12 -3.33
N ASP A 62 2.35 -0.58 -2.55
CA ASP A 62 1.02 -0.19 -3.00
C ASP A 62 0.97 1.34 -3.16
N LEU A 63 0.77 1.86 -4.37
CA LEU A 63 0.67 3.31 -4.65
C LEU A 63 -0.70 3.69 -5.21
N LEU A 64 -1.23 4.81 -4.72
CA LEU A 64 -2.38 5.50 -5.28
C LEU A 64 -1.90 6.76 -6.02
N VAL A 65 -2.11 6.81 -7.33
CA VAL A 65 -1.67 7.91 -8.19
C VAL A 65 -2.84 8.84 -8.50
N SER A 66 -2.75 10.08 -8.03
CA SER A 66 -3.74 11.12 -8.29
C SER A 66 -3.41 11.80 -9.62
N GLN A 67 -4.41 11.89 -10.49
CA GLN A 67 -4.28 12.55 -11.79
C GLN A 67 -4.98 13.90 -11.73
N PRO A 68 -4.40 14.96 -12.31
CA PRO A 68 -5.03 16.28 -12.32
C PRO A 68 -6.38 16.19 -13.03
N ALA A 69 -7.44 16.73 -12.40
CA ALA A 69 -8.72 16.87 -13.06
C ALA A 69 -8.55 17.89 -14.20
N SER A 70 -8.87 17.51 -15.44
CA SER A 70 -8.78 18.39 -16.61
C SER A 70 -9.63 19.63 -16.37
N SER A 71 -9.00 20.76 -16.09
CA SER A 71 -9.68 22.03 -15.82
C SER A 71 -10.17 22.64 -17.14
N SER A 72 -11.34 22.21 -17.60
CA SER A 72 -12.29 23.01 -18.40
C SER A 72 -11.82 23.72 -19.68
N SER A 73 -10.85 23.20 -20.42
CA SER A 73 -10.63 23.59 -21.82
C SER A 73 -10.52 22.34 -22.68
N GLU A 74 -10.96 22.42 -23.94
CA GLU A 74 -11.23 21.30 -24.87
C GLU A 74 -10.10 20.28 -25.11
N ASP A 75 -8.92 20.49 -24.52
CA ASP A 75 -7.86 19.50 -24.43
C ASP A 75 -8.20 18.43 -23.39
N SER A 76 -8.95 17.43 -23.85
CA SER A 76 -9.21 16.19 -23.11
C SER A 76 -7.90 15.44 -22.89
N GLN A 77 -7.12 15.84 -21.89
CA GLN A 77 -5.98 15.03 -21.43
C GLN A 77 -6.53 13.68 -20.99
N GLN A 78 -6.14 12.64 -21.73
CA GLN A 78 -6.55 11.28 -21.46
C GLN A 78 -5.94 10.84 -20.12
N LEU A 79 -6.80 10.49 -19.16
CA LEU A 79 -6.35 9.90 -17.90
C LEU A 79 -5.55 8.64 -18.17
N LEU A 80 -4.36 8.54 -17.57
CA LEU A 80 -3.47 7.40 -17.71
C LEU A 80 -4.08 6.19 -17.02
N THR A 81 -4.17 5.09 -17.76
CA THR A 81 -4.52 3.78 -17.18
C THR A 81 -3.38 3.29 -16.26
N PRO A 82 -3.66 2.38 -15.31
CA PRO A 82 -2.61 1.74 -14.51
C PRO A 82 -1.49 1.12 -15.35
N GLN A 83 -1.81 0.57 -16.51
CA GLN A 83 -0.81 -0.03 -17.41
C GLN A 83 0.08 1.05 -18.04
N GLN A 84 -0.48 2.20 -18.46
CA GLN A 84 0.30 3.33 -18.97
C GLN A 84 1.21 3.94 -17.89
N LEU A 85 0.74 4.03 -16.64
CA LEU A 85 1.57 4.46 -15.51
C LEU A 85 2.76 3.52 -15.28
N LYS A 86 2.54 2.20 -15.37
CA LYS A 86 3.64 1.22 -15.28
C LYS A 86 4.65 1.36 -16.41
N THR A 87 4.18 1.56 -17.64
CA THR A 87 5.06 1.83 -18.79
C THR A 87 5.85 3.11 -18.61
N LEU A 88 5.22 4.21 -18.17
CA LEU A 88 5.91 5.47 -17.86
C LEU A 88 7.02 5.28 -16.82
N ILE A 89 6.78 4.50 -15.76
CA ILE A 89 7.80 4.18 -14.74
C ILE A 89 8.95 3.38 -15.35
N LEU A 90 8.64 2.35 -16.14
CA LEU A 90 9.62 1.51 -16.83
C LEU A 90 10.49 2.33 -17.79
N ASP A 91 9.87 3.18 -18.61
CA ASP A 91 10.56 3.98 -19.63
C ASP A 91 11.47 5.03 -18.99
N THR A 92 11.10 5.53 -17.80
CA THR A 92 11.90 6.53 -17.07
C THR A 92 13.10 5.90 -16.35
N ASP A 93 12.95 4.71 -15.75
CA ASP A 93 14.03 4.03 -15.04
C ASP A 93 14.10 2.52 -15.36
N PRO A 94 14.50 2.15 -16.59
CA PRO A 94 14.53 0.75 -17.06
C PRO A 94 15.63 -0.09 -16.40
N GLN A 95 16.57 0.54 -15.69
CA GLN A 95 17.60 -0.18 -14.96
C GLN A 95 17.00 -0.89 -13.74
N HIS A 96 16.11 -0.20 -13.02
CA HIS A 96 15.56 -0.68 -11.76
C HIS A 96 14.16 -1.28 -11.91
N PHE A 97 13.40 -0.88 -12.93
CA PHE A 97 12.05 -1.40 -13.16
C PHE A 97 11.99 -2.37 -14.34
N PHE A 98 11.10 -3.35 -14.25
CA PHE A 98 10.80 -4.28 -15.33
C PHE A 98 9.38 -4.83 -15.19
N LEU A 99 8.83 -5.35 -16.29
CA LEU A 99 7.49 -5.93 -16.34
C LEU A 99 7.56 -7.45 -16.46
N THR A 100 6.74 -8.14 -15.68
CA THR A 100 6.55 -9.60 -15.76
C THR A 100 5.12 -9.94 -16.19
N LEU A 101 4.95 -11.15 -16.74
CA LEU A 101 3.63 -11.68 -17.08
C LEU A 101 2.89 -12.12 -15.80
N PRO A 102 1.58 -11.88 -15.70
CA PRO A 102 0.78 -12.44 -14.63
C PRO A 102 0.75 -13.98 -14.70
N ARG A 103 0.43 -14.63 -13.57
CA ARG A 103 0.31 -16.09 -13.48
C ARG A 103 -0.74 -16.63 -14.45
N ASP A 104 -1.84 -15.91 -14.59
CA ASP A 104 -2.85 -16.20 -15.61
C ASP A 104 -2.39 -15.58 -16.95
N PRO A 105 -2.01 -16.38 -17.94
CA PRO A 105 -1.53 -15.87 -19.22
C PRO A 105 -2.60 -15.11 -20.02
N THR A 106 -3.88 -15.28 -19.69
CA THR A 106 -5.00 -14.58 -20.33
C THR A 106 -5.24 -13.19 -19.73
N ALA A 107 -4.64 -12.89 -18.58
CA ALA A 107 -4.83 -11.60 -17.94
C ALA A 107 -4.17 -10.48 -18.76
N PRO A 108 -4.89 -9.39 -19.07
CA PRO A 108 -4.43 -8.35 -19.99
C PRO A 108 -3.41 -7.39 -19.36
N TYR A 109 -3.11 -7.53 -18.08
CA TYR A 109 -2.21 -6.64 -17.36
C TYR A 109 -0.79 -7.19 -17.26
N ARG A 110 0.17 -6.32 -16.94
CA ARG A 110 1.54 -6.69 -16.57
C ARG A 110 1.81 -6.34 -15.12
N ILE A 111 2.72 -7.07 -14.48
CA ILE A 111 3.13 -6.81 -13.10
C ILE A 111 4.43 -6.01 -13.13
N LEU A 112 4.45 -4.89 -12.41
CA LEU A 112 5.65 -4.06 -12.29
C LEU A 112 6.49 -4.56 -11.12
N HIS A 113 7.76 -4.82 -11.39
CA HIS A 113 8.74 -5.21 -10.38
C HIS A 113 9.84 -4.16 -10.30
N TYR A 114 10.31 -3.92 -9.08
CA TYR A 114 11.53 -3.17 -8.80
C TYR A 114 12.66 -4.13 -8.44
N ARG A 115 13.88 -3.81 -8.87
CA ARG A 115 15.12 -4.46 -8.44
C ARG A 115 16.20 -3.41 -8.22
N LYS A 116 17.07 -3.65 -7.25
CA LYS A 116 18.18 -2.73 -6.96
C LYS A 116 19.34 -2.85 -7.96
N TRP A 117 19.58 -4.05 -8.48
CA TRP A 117 20.53 -4.34 -9.56
C TRP A 117 20.04 -5.54 -10.37
N TYR A 118 20.66 -5.78 -11.53
CA TYR A 118 20.32 -6.91 -12.40
C TYR A 118 20.47 -8.25 -11.66
N MET A 119 19.41 -9.06 -11.64
CA MET A 119 19.31 -10.33 -10.87
C MET A 119 19.46 -10.17 -9.34
N GLY A 120 19.25 -8.96 -8.82
CA GLY A 120 19.17 -8.70 -7.39
C GLY A 120 17.82 -9.10 -6.78
N PRO A 121 17.64 -8.87 -5.48
CA PRO A 121 16.34 -9.05 -4.85
C PRO A 121 15.33 -8.08 -5.48
N GLU A 122 14.09 -8.55 -5.60
CA GLU A 122 13.00 -7.83 -6.24
C GLU A 122 11.81 -7.64 -5.31
N CYS A 123 11.01 -6.62 -5.58
CA CYS A 123 9.71 -6.45 -4.95
C CYS A 123 8.68 -5.97 -5.97
N LYS A 124 7.43 -6.37 -5.76
CA LYS A 124 6.30 -5.99 -6.60
C LYS A 124 5.88 -4.54 -6.31
N VAL A 125 5.45 -3.84 -7.34
CA VAL A 125 4.89 -2.49 -7.27
C VAL A 125 3.49 -2.51 -7.88
N ASP A 126 2.48 -2.30 -7.04
CA ASP A 126 1.09 -2.17 -7.42
C ASP A 126 0.71 -0.69 -7.55
N ILE A 127 0.26 -0.32 -8.74
CA ILE A 127 -0.18 1.03 -9.09
C ILE A 127 -1.68 1.04 -9.22
N LEU A 128 -2.34 1.86 -8.41
CA LEU A 128 -3.76 2.12 -8.46
C LEU A 128 -4.05 3.58 -8.79
N VAL A 129 -5.23 3.79 -9.34
CA VAL A 129 -5.80 5.12 -9.58
C VAL A 129 -7.12 5.25 -8.80
N PRO A 130 -7.55 6.46 -8.42
CA PRO A 130 -8.82 6.69 -7.76
C PRO A 130 -10.00 6.01 -8.48
N GLY A 131 -10.94 5.50 -7.70
CA GLY A 131 -12.09 4.70 -8.15
C GLY A 131 -11.84 3.19 -8.11
N ILE A 132 -10.59 2.74 -8.27
CA ILE A 132 -10.26 1.32 -8.08
C ILE A 132 -10.33 0.97 -6.60
N MET A 133 -11.02 -0.12 -6.26
CA MET A 133 -11.29 -0.54 -4.88
C MET A 133 -11.97 0.53 -4.01
N HIS A 134 -12.74 1.44 -4.63
CA HIS A 134 -13.37 2.59 -3.97
C HIS A 134 -12.36 3.57 -3.32
N LEU A 135 -11.10 3.57 -3.75
CA LEU A 135 -10.11 4.53 -3.27
C LEU A 135 -10.45 5.93 -3.79
N PRO A 136 -10.42 6.96 -2.93
CA PRO A 136 -10.75 8.31 -3.36
C PRO A 136 -9.58 9.01 -4.03
N SER A 137 -9.86 10.14 -4.69
CA SER A 137 -8.80 11.06 -5.08
C SER A 137 -8.32 11.78 -3.83
N ILE A 138 -7.01 11.73 -3.55
CA ILE A 138 -6.44 12.30 -2.33
C ILE A 138 -5.63 13.54 -2.72
N PRO A 139 -6.07 14.74 -2.31
CA PRO A 139 -5.27 15.93 -2.53
C PRO A 139 -3.92 15.80 -1.80
N PRO A 140 -2.82 16.33 -2.35
CA PRO A 140 -1.51 16.29 -1.69
C PRO A 140 -1.49 16.90 -0.28
N SER A 141 -2.42 17.81 0.03
CA SER A 141 -2.58 18.40 1.37
C SER A 141 -3.02 17.40 2.46
N TYR A 142 -3.55 16.25 2.07
CA TYR A 142 -3.96 15.17 2.99
C TYR A 142 -2.89 14.09 3.17
N THR A 143 -1.80 14.13 2.40
CA THR A 143 -0.74 13.12 2.54
C THR A 143 0.24 13.50 3.64
N THR A 144 0.82 12.50 4.29
CA THR A 144 1.87 12.70 5.31
C THR A 144 3.18 12.17 4.78
N LEU A 145 4.23 13.00 4.75
CA LEU A 145 5.56 12.59 4.30
C LEU A 145 6.31 11.88 5.43
N VAL A 146 6.60 10.59 5.24
CA VAL A 146 7.38 9.77 6.18
C VAL A 146 8.53 9.13 5.42
N GLU A 147 9.78 9.31 5.88
CA GLU A 147 10.98 8.77 5.22
C GLU A 147 11.08 9.14 3.73
N GLY A 148 10.62 10.35 3.36
CA GLY A 148 10.62 10.82 1.97
C GLY A 148 9.52 10.23 1.09
N VAL A 149 8.60 9.45 1.66
CA VAL A 149 7.48 8.82 0.95
C VAL A 149 6.14 9.45 1.40
N PRO A 150 5.32 9.98 0.47
CA PRO A 150 3.99 10.47 0.81
C PRO A 150 3.07 9.28 1.15
N LEU A 151 2.46 9.31 2.32
CA LEU A 151 1.50 8.28 2.76
C LEU A 151 0.06 8.78 2.65
N VAL A 152 -0.86 7.87 2.35
CA VAL A 152 -2.29 8.14 2.49
C VAL A 152 -2.64 8.45 3.95
N PRO A 153 -3.71 9.21 4.24
CA PRO A 153 -4.21 9.38 5.60
C PRO A 153 -4.33 8.04 6.34
N PHE A 154 -3.90 8.01 7.60
CA PHE A 154 -3.93 6.81 8.45
C PHE A 154 -5.34 6.20 8.52
N GLU A 155 -6.30 7.09 8.60
CA GLU A 155 -7.73 6.93 8.42
C GLU A 155 -8.10 6.04 7.22
N LEU A 156 -7.70 6.47 6.02
CA LEU A 156 -7.98 5.73 4.78
C LEU A 156 -7.30 4.37 4.79
N LEU A 157 -6.07 4.28 5.31
CA LEU A 157 -5.36 3.02 5.43
C LEU A 157 -6.10 2.02 6.33
N LEU A 158 -6.61 2.46 7.48
CA LEU A 158 -7.40 1.64 8.39
C LEU A 158 -8.67 1.12 7.71
N LEU A 159 -9.41 2.00 7.02
CA LEU A 159 -10.62 1.62 6.30
C LEU A 159 -10.34 0.65 5.15
N HIS A 160 -9.22 0.82 4.45
CA HIS A 160 -8.82 -0.08 3.37
C HIS A 160 -8.46 -1.48 3.89
N LYS A 161 -7.81 -1.59 5.06
CA LYS A 161 -7.56 -2.88 5.71
C LYS A 161 -8.86 -3.56 6.17
N LEU A 162 -9.82 -2.76 6.66
CA LEU A 162 -11.14 -3.26 7.01
C LEU A 162 -11.91 -3.77 5.77
N GLN A 163 -11.80 -3.08 4.63
CA GLN A 163 -12.33 -3.55 3.35
C GLN A 163 -11.69 -4.88 2.93
N GLY A 164 -10.36 -5.01 2.98
CA GLY A 164 -9.67 -6.26 2.67
C GLY A 164 -10.16 -7.44 3.52
N TRP A 165 -10.37 -7.21 4.82
CA TRP A 165 -10.97 -8.20 5.71
C TRP A 165 -12.38 -8.61 5.29
N ASP A 166 -13.24 -7.65 4.95
CA ASP A 166 -14.62 -7.89 4.52
C ASP A 166 -14.70 -8.60 3.16
N ASP A 167 -13.80 -8.27 2.23
CA ASP A 167 -13.75 -8.90 0.92
C ASP A 167 -13.28 -10.36 1.07
N HIS A 168 -12.19 -10.60 1.81
CA HIS A 168 -11.67 -11.97 2.00
C HIS A 168 -12.65 -12.88 2.74
N ARG A 169 -13.36 -12.41 3.76
CA ARG A 169 -14.35 -13.27 4.46
C ARG A 169 -15.54 -13.66 3.59
N ARG A 170 -15.84 -12.90 2.53
CA ARG A 170 -16.95 -13.16 1.59
C ARG A 170 -16.55 -14.08 0.44
N MET A 171 -15.25 -14.35 0.25
CA MET A 171 -14.73 -15.24 -0.80
C MET A 171 -14.91 -16.72 -0.44
N VAL A 172 -16.17 -17.18 -0.36
CA VAL A 172 -16.51 -18.56 -0.01
C VAL A 172 -15.98 -19.56 -1.04
N ASP A 173 -15.96 -19.18 -2.31
CA ASP A 173 -15.54 -20.05 -3.42
C ASP A 173 -14.01 -20.19 -3.55
N GLU A 174 -13.23 -19.38 -2.83
CA GLU A 174 -11.77 -19.37 -2.89
C GLU A 174 -11.17 -19.45 -1.48
N PRO A 175 -11.12 -20.67 -0.88
CA PRO A 175 -10.70 -20.86 0.52
C PRO A 175 -9.34 -20.26 0.84
N HIS A 176 -8.40 -20.29 -0.12
CA HIS A 176 -7.07 -19.72 0.05
C HIS A 176 -7.09 -18.19 0.22
N LYS A 177 -8.03 -17.47 -0.43
CA LYS A 177 -8.23 -16.04 -0.21
C LYS A 177 -8.97 -15.78 1.10
N MET A 178 -9.94 -16.62 1.43
CA MET A 178 -10.66 -16.54 2.71
C MET A 178 -9.70 -16.65 3.92
N ARG A 179 -8.64 -17.46 3.84
CA ARG A 179 -7.61 -17.55 4.90
C ARG A 179 -6.94 -16.21 5.19
N LYS A 180 -6.81 -15.31 4.20
CA LYS A 180 -6.20 -13.98 4.39
C LYS A 180 -7.01 -13.06 5.30
N GLN A 181 -8.28 -13.37 5.57
CA GLN A 181 -9.11 -12.57 6.49
C GLN A 181 -8.47 -12.47 7.89
N TYR A 182 -7.78 -13.50 8.38
CA TYR A 182 -7.16 -13.46 9.71
C TYR A 182 -5.99 -12.48 9.77
N GLN A 183 -5.20 -12.44 8.70
CA GLN A 183 -4.11 -11.49 8.53
C GLN A 183 -4.64 -10.05 8.48
N ASP A 184 -5.72 -9.79 7.74
CA ASP A 184 -6.33 -8.46 7.69
C ASP A 184 -6.97 -8.06 9.02
N ALA A 185 -7.65 -8.99 9.71
CA ALA A 185 -8.19 -8.73 11.04
C ALA A 185 -7.08 -8.35 12.04
N ALA A 186 -5.93 -9.02 11.95
CA ALA A 186 -4.75 -8.70 12.75
C ALA A 186 -4.15 -7.34 12.41
N ASP A 187 -4.10 -6.97 11.12
CA ASP A 187 -3.66 -5.64 10.66
C ASP A 187 -4.59 -4.54 11.17
N VAL A 188 -5.91 -4.70 11.02
CA VAL A 188 -6.92 -3.77 11.54
C VAL A 188 -6.76 -3.59 13.06
N ARG A 189 -6.57 -4.68 13.79
CA ARG A 189 -6.32 -4.65 15.25
C ARG A 189 -5.05 -3.87 15.61
N ARG A 190 -3.95 -4.10 14.88
CA ARG A 190 -2.67 -3.42 15.10
C ARG A 190 -2.80 -1.92 14.81
N LEU A 191 -3.37 -1.54 13.67
CA LEU A 191 -3.60 -0.14 13.32
C LEU A 191 -4.49 0.56 14.37
N MET A 192 -5.59 -0.04 14.81
CA MET A 192 -6.39 0.53 15.89
C MET A 192 -5.61 0.73 17.20
N GLY A 193 -4.56 -0.05 17.46
CA GLY A 193 -3.67 0.15 18.62
C GLY A 193 -2.72 1.34 18.47
N MET A 194 -2.40 1.74 17.24
CA MET A 194 -1.50 2.86 16.92
C MET A 194 -2.22 4.20 16.88
N GLN A 195 -3.55 4.22 16.92
CA GLN A 195 -4.34 5.44 16.81
C GLN A 195 -3.97 6.49 17.88
N GLU A 196 -3.68 6.08 19.11
CA GLU A 196 -3.27 7.02 20.16
C GLU A 196 -1.90 7.65 19.87
N VAL A 197 -0.99 6.90 19.25
CA VAL A 197 0.30 7.41 18.78
C VAL A 197 0.07 8.47 17.70
N MET A 198 -0.83 8.19 16.75
CA MET A 198 -1.15 9.11 15.66
C MET A 198 -1.87 10.37 16.16
N ARG A 199 -2.81 10.24 17.11
CA ARG A 199 -3.48 11.39 17.73
C ARG A 199 -2.48 12.34 18.39
N GLY A 200 -1.42 11.80 18.99
CA GLY A 200 -0.30 12.59 19.51
C GLY A 200 0.49 13.36 18.44
N LEU A 201 0.62 12.83 17.23
CA LEU A 201 1.33 13.49 16.11
C LEU A 201 0.53 14.67 15.55
N PHE A 202 -0.79 14.56 15.42
CA PHE A 202 -1.64 15.62 14.87
C PHE A 202 -1.75 16.85 15.76
N VAL A 203 -1.73 16.68 17.09
CA VAL A 203 -1.79 17.81 18.04
C VAL A 203 -0.55 18.71 17.91
N LYS A 204 0.60 18.15 17.53
CA LYS A 204 1.88 18.88 17.50
C LYS A 204 2.07 19.74 16.24
N GLY A 205 1.32 19.46 15.16
CA GLY A 205 1.43 20.16 13.87
C GLY A 205 0.70 21.50 13.78
N LYS A 206 -0.31 21.74 14.63
CA LYS A 206 -1.19 22.92 14.53
C LYS A 206 -0.59 24.23 15.08
N GLY A 207 0.61 24.19 15.67
CA GLY A 207 1.15 25.29 16.48
C GLY A 207 2.27 26.15 15.88
N ARG A 208 2.72 25.93 14.63
CA ARG A 208 4.01 26.52 14.19
C ARG A 208 4.10 27.16 12.81
N THR A 209 2.97 27.52 12.20
CA THR A 209 2.94 28.49 11.09
C THR A 209 2.75 29.92 11.61
N ARG A 210 3.56 30.35 12.59
CA ARG A 210 3.78 31.80 12.79
C ARG A 210 4.75 32.24 11.72
N GLY A 211 4.24 33.00 10.76
CA GLY A 211 4.98 33.49 9.61
C GLY A 211 6.31 34.11 10.00
N ALA A 212 7.39 33.56 9.45
CA ALA A 212 8.58 34.34 9.17
C ALA A 212 8.28 35.19 7.92
N SER A 213 7.43 36.20 8.08
CA SER A 213 7.43 37.33 7.18
C SER A 213 8.70 38.11 7.48
N ALA A 214 9.66 38.04 6.56
CA ALA A 214 10.86 38.86 6.59
C ALA A 214 10.47 40.34 6.44
N SER A 215 10.33 41.04 7.57
CA SER A 215 10.29 42.50 7.63
C SER A 215 11.64 42.98 8.16
N THR A 216 12.47 43.44 7.23
CA THR A 216 13.66 44.24 7.52
C THR A 216 13.23 45.52 8.23
N SER A 217 13.54 45.66 9.51
CA SER A 217 13.35 46.90 10.26
C SER A 217 14.47 47.08 11.26
N THR A 218 15.28 48.09 10.98
CA THR A 218 16.41 48.61 11.74
C THR A 218 16.06 49.05 13.16
N ALA A 219 16.99 48.73 14.07
CA ALA A 219 17.33 49.30 15.38
C ALA A 219 16.49 50.46 15.98
N ALA A 220 16.08 50.30 17.24
CA ALA A 220 16.34 51.30 18.29
C ALA A 220 16.21 50.68 19.70
N THR A 221 17.24 50.95 20.51
CA THR A 221 17.42 50.67 21.93
C THR A 221 16.39 51.42 22.81
N SER A 222 15.81 50.76 23.82
CA SER A 222 15.52 51.41 25.11
C SER A 222 15.21 50.40 26.21
N THR A 223 15.99 50.49 27.28
CA THR A 223 15.82 49.96 28.63
C THR A 223 14.57 50.50 29.32
N ALA A 224 13.86 49.65 30.09
CA ALA A 224 13.29 50.00 31.39
C ALA A 224 12.71 48.76 32.09
N ALA A 225 13.12 48.56 33.34
CA ALA A 225 12.61 47.55 34.26
C ALA A 225 11.23 47.94 34.81
N THR A 226 10.34 46.96 35.04
CA THR A 226 9.27 47.12 36.01
C THR A 226 8.86 45.76 36.59
N LYS A 227 9.01 45.63 37.91
CA LYS A 227 8.45 44.57 38.76
C LYS A 227 6.92 44.74 38.86
N SER A 228 6.17 43.65 38.73
CA SER A 228 4.80 43.52 39.25
C SER A 228 4.47 42.03 39.34
N THR A 229 4.51 41.44 40.54
CA THR A 229 3.38 41.24 41.47
C THR A 229 2.38 40.20 40.96
N THR A 230 2.47 39.04 41.62
CA THR A 230 1.61 37.88 41.59
C THR A 230 0.17 38.22 41.97
N ALA A 231 -0.80 37.86 41.10
CA ALA A 231 -2.20 37.74 41.46
C ALA A 231 -2.75 36.44 40.86
N ALA A 232 -3.00 35.46 41.72
CA ALA A 232 -3.71 34.23 41.39
C ALA A 232 -5.16 34.59 41.05
N THR A 233 -5.44 34.63 39.75
CA THR A 233 -6.81 34.71 39.23
C THR A 233 -7.26 33.29 38.97
N THR A 234 -8.10 32.76 39.85
CA THR A 234 -8.84 31.52 39.65
C THR A 234 -9.85 31.75 38.53
N THR A 235 -9.44 31.44 37.30
CA THR A 235 -10.31 31.39 36.13
C THR A 235 -11.35 30.29 36.36
N PRO A 236 -12.66 30.59 36.31
CA PRO A 236 -13.69 29.56 36.35
C PRO A 236 -13.49 28.66 35.15
N ALA A 237 -13.50 27.34 35.38
CA ALA A 237 -13.43 26.33 34.34
C ALA A 237 -14.56 26.58 33.34
N ALA A 238 -14.24 27.29 32.25
CA ALA A 238 -15.08 27.33 31.08
C ALA A 238 -15.20 25.88 30.64
N GLN A 239 -16.42 25.34 30.70
CA GLN A 239 -16.75 24.17 29.91
C GLN A 239 -16.59 24.64 28.47
N ASP A 240 -15.39 24.46 27.94
CA ASP A 240 -15.14 24.60 26.53
C ASP A 240 -16.08 23.57 25.89
N ASP A 241 -17.19 24.06 25.32
CA ASP A 241 -18.04 23.35 24.38
C ASP A 241 -17.17 23.07 23.13
N GLU A 242 -16.16 22.22 23.30
CA GLU A 242 -15.33 21.70 22.23
C GLU A 242 -16.28 20.85 21.38
N ASP A 243 -16.69 21.43 20.25
CA ASP A 243 -17.40 20.71 19.21
C ASP A 243 -16.75 19.34 19.03
N PRO A 244 -17.53 18.24 19.06
CA PRO A 244 -16.98 16.91 18.97
C PRO A 244 -16.07 16.84 17.74
N PRO A 245 -14.87 16.25 17.86
CA PRO A 245 -13.87 16.30 16.82
C PRO A 245 -14.50 15.86 15.49
N PRO A 246 -14.28 16.61 14.40
CA PRO A 246 -14.95 16.37 13.14
C PRO A 246 -14.77 14.91 12.73
N LEU A 247 -15.87 14.25 12.38
CA LEU A 247 -15.91 12.86 11.93
C LEU A 247 -15.22 12.77 10.56
N TRP A 248 -13.89 12.63 10.58
CA TRP A 248 -13.04 12.66 9.39
C TRP A 248 -13.48 11.67 8.30
N TRP A 249 -14.02 10.52 8.68
CA TRP A 249 -14.47 9.47 7.76
C TRP A 249 -15.77 9.83 7.05
N ARG A 250 -16.49 10.84 7.56
CA ARG A 250 -17.66 11.44 6.92
C ARG A 250 -17.32 12.62 6.01
N ASN A 251 -16.04 12.92 5.79
CA ASN A 251 -15.64 14.01 4.92
C ASN A 251 -16.10 13.71 3.47
N PRO A 252 -17.09 14.45 2.93
CA PRO A 252 -17.60 14.19 1.59
C PRO A 252 -16.59 14.53 0.49
N ALA A 253 -15.54 15.30 0.80
CA ALA A 253 -14.46 15.58 -0.15
C ALA A 253 -13.52 14.38 -0.32
N LEU A 254 -13.46 13.48 0.67
CA LEU A 254 -12.62 12.28 0.62
C LEU A 254 -13.41 11.00 0.41
N PHE A 255 -14.66 10.92 0.85
CA PHE A 255 -15.40 9.66 0.83
C PHE A 255 -16.78 9.86 0.22
N SER A 256 -17.11 9.08 -0.80
CA SER A 256 -18.45 9.08 -1.38
C SER A 256 -19.48 8.59 -0.34
N PRO A 257 -20.75 9.02 -0.43
CA PRO A 257 -21.80 8.53 0.48
C PRO A 257 -21.93 7.00 0.49
N GLU A 258 -21.80 6.36 -0.68
CA GLU A 258 -21.80 4.90 -0.82
C GLU A 258 -20.65 4.25 -0.05
N PHE A 259 -19.43 4.80 -0.15
CA PHE A 259 -18.29 4.31 0.60
C PHE A 259 -18.48 4.46 2.11
N GLN A 260 -19.07 5.58 2.55
CA GLN A 260 -19.35 5.83 3.96
C GLN A 260 -20.36 4.80 4.51
N GLU A 261 -21.45 4.54 3.79
CA GLU A 261 -22.45 3.53 4.17
C GLU A 261 -21.85 2.11 4.22
N LEU A 262 -21.08 1.74 3.20
CA LEU A 262 -20.37 0.45 3.17
C LEU A 262 -19.40 0.33 4.35
N THR A 263 -18.70 1.41 4.68
CA THR A 263 -17.77 1.45 5.81
C THR A 263 -18.50 1.27 7.13
N GLU A 264 -19.61 1.97 7.36
CA GLU A 264 -20.43 1.78 8.57
C GLU A 264 -20.85 0.32 8.74
N ARG A 265 -21.33 -0.30 7.66
CA ARG A 265 -21.72 -1.71 7.67
C ARG A 265 -20.54 -2.64 7.96
N ARG A 266 -19.39 -2.41 7.33
CA ARG A 266 -18.16 -3.19 7.56
C ARG A 266 -17.69 -3.08 9.02
N VAL A 267 -17.79 -1.90 9.62
CA VAL A 267 -17.44 -1.68 11.03
C VAL A 267 -18.38 -2.47 11.94
N GLN A 268 -19.69 -2.41 11.71
CA GLN A 268 -20.67 -3.18 12.48
C GLN A 268 -20.39 -4.68 12.39
N ASP A 269 -20.16 -5.16 11.16
CA ASP A 269 -19.84 -6.56 10.88
C ASP A 269 -18.52 -7.01 11.54
N TYR A 270 -17.50 -6.15 11.54
CA TYR A 270 -16.23 -6.40 12.24
C TYR A 270 -16.45 -6.46 13.75
N CYS A 271 -17.24 -5.55 14.32
CA CYS A 271 -17.53 -5.56 15.75
C CYS A 271 -18.41 -6.76 16.16
N LEU A 272 -19.28 -7.26 15.28
CA LEU A 272 -20.00 -8.51 15.53
C LEU A 272 -19.05 -9.72 15.60
N ALA A 273 -18.01 -9.73 14.77
CA ALA A 273 -16.97 -10.75 14.79
C ALA A 273 -16.04 -10.61 16.01
N PHE A 274 -15.72 -9.36 16.40
CA PHE A 274 -14.78 -9.00 17.47
C PHE A 274 -15.40 -7.98 18.46
N PRO A 275 -16.34 -8.39 19.33
CA PRO A 275 -17.10 -7.46 20.19
C PRO A 275 -16.23 -6.61 21.12
N GLU A 276 -15.09 -7.13 21.56
CA GLU A 276 -14.15 -6.41 22.42
C GLU A 276 -13.51 -5.19 21.74
N ARG A 277 -13.65 -5.07 20.41
CA ARG A 277 -13.11 -3.97 19.61
C ARG A 277 -14.10 -2.83 19.39
N ALA A 278 -15.38 -3.03 19.67
CA ALA A 278 -16.43 -2.03 19.45
C ALA A 278 -16.13 -0.68 20.13
N ARG A 279 -15.54 -0.70 21.33
CA ARG A 279 -15.16 0.51 22.07
C ARG A 279 -14.19 1.40 21.29
N ARG A 280 -13.22 0.82 20.56
CA ARG A 280 -12.23 1.58 19.78
C ARG A 280 -12.85 2.22 18.54
N TRP A 281 -13.72 1.48 17.84
CA TRP A 281 -14.47 2.03 16.71
C TRP A 281 -15.43 3.15 17.14
N ARG A 282 -16.05 3.05 18.32
CA ARG A 282 -16.85 4.14 18.88
C ARG A 282 -16.02 5.39 19.19
N ALA A 283 -14.79 5.20 19.70
CA ALA A 283 -13.85 6.30 19.94
C ALA A 283 -13.38 6.99 18.64
N LEU A 284 -13.57 6.33 17.48
CA LEU A 284 -13.41 6.90 16.14
C LEU A 284 -14.68 7.58 15.60
N GLY A 285 -15.77 7.57 16.37
CA GLY A 285 -17.04 8.19 16.01
C GLY A 285 -17.97 7.30 15.18
N PHE A 286 -17.74 5.98 15.12
CA PHE A 286 -18.68 5.05 14.52
C PHE A 286 -19.81 4.70 15.50
N ASP A 287 -21.04 4.61 14.97
CA ASP A 287 -22.19 4.14 15.74
C ASP A 287 -22.19 2.60 15.79
N VAL A 288 -21.64 2.06 16.89
CA VAL A 288 -21.51 0.63 17.12
C VAL A 288 -22.21 0.25 18.43
N PRO A 289 -23.08 -0.77 18.44
CA PRO A 289 -23.75 -1.25 19.66
C PRO A 289 -22.75 -1.64 20.75
N GLU A 290 -23.19 -1.61 22.01
CA GLU A 290 -22.34 -2.05 23.12
C GLU A 290 -21.89 -3.50 22.97
N PRO A 291 -20.66 -3.86 23.41
CA PRO A 291 -20.13 -5.23 23.30
C PRO A 291 -21.09 -6.29 23.84
N ASP A 292 -21.79 -5.99 24.95
CA ASP A 292 -22.78 -6.89 25.56
C ASP A 292 -23.99 -7.13 24.65
N ALA A 293 -24.42 -6.10 23.90
CA ALA A 293 -25.49 -6.24 22.93
C ALA A 293 -25.04 -7.11 21.75
N LEU A 294 -23.82 -6.91 21.25
CA LEU A 294 -23.24 -7.70 20.16
C LEU A 294 -23.07 -9.18 20.57
N ALA A 295 -22.60 -9.44 21.79
CA ALA A 295 -22.49 -10.79 22.35
C ALA A 295 -23.86 -11.50 22.41
N LYS A 296 -24.90 -10.79 22.86
CA LYS A 296 -26.28 -11.31 22.86
C LYS A 296 -26.80 -11.63 21.45
N VAL A 297 -26.50 -10.80 20.46
CA VAL A 297 -26.87 -11.04 19.06
C VAL A 297 -26.18 -12.31 18.53
N ARG A 298 -24.89 -12.48 18.81
CA ARG A 298 -24.10 -13.66 18.40
C ARG A 298 -24.63 -14.95 19.05
N GLU A 299 -24.94 -14.93 20.34
CA GLU A 299 -25.52 -16.10 21.02
C GLU A 299 -26.91 -16.46 20.49
N LYS A 300 -27.75 -15.46 20.18
CA LYS A 300 -29.04 -15.68 19.51
C LYS A 300 -28.87 -16.30 18.11
N ALA A 301 -27.87 -15.88 17.33
CA ALA A 301 -27.57 -16.44 16.02
C ALA A 301 -27.13 -17.91 16.11
N LYS A 302 -26.25 -18.25 17.07
CA LYS A 302 -25.83 -19.64 17.35
C LYS A 302 -27.00 -20.52 17.78
N ALA A 303 -27.89 -20.01 18.64
CA ALA A 303 -29.07 -20.75 19.10
C ALA A 303 -30.03 -21.10 17.94
N LYS A 304 -30.25 -20.17 17.00
CA LYS A 304 -31.08 -20.42 15.81
C LYS A 304 -30.48 -21.46 14.86
N GLY A 305 -29.15 -21.51 14.74
CA GLY A 305 -28.47 -22.49 13.87
C GLY A 305 -28.60 -23.95 14.32
N LYS A 306 -28.64 -24.22 15.64
CA LYS A 306 -28.71 -25.60 16.18
C LYS A 306 -30.06 -26.29 16.00
N GLY A 307 -31.15 -25.54 15.78
CA GLY A 307 -32.51 -26.09 15.75
C GLY A 307 -32.96 -26.72 14.43
N LYS A 308 -32.31 -26.42 13.31
CA LYS A 308 -32.87 -26.71 11.96
C LYS A 308 -32.32 -27.99 11.30
N GLY A 309 -31.40 -28.73 11.94
CA GLY A 309 -30.71 -29.89 11.35
C GLY A 309 -31.25 -31.28 11.70
N LYS A 310 -32.26 -31.41 12.58
CA LYS A 310 -32.76 -32.73 13.02
C LYS A 310 -34.02 -33.16 12.26
N GLY A 311 -33.99 -33.02 10.94
CA GLY A 311 -35.03 -33.49 10.02
C GLY A 311 -34.76 -34.91 9.55
N LYS A 312 -35.32 -35.89 10.27
CA LYS A 312 -35.79 -37.22 9.82
C LYS A 312 -35.08 -37.80 8.58
N ALA A 313 -34.11 -38.69 8.84
CA ALA A 313 -33.67 -39.70 7.87
C ALA A 313 -34.88 -40.57 7.47
N GLY A 314 -35.56 -40.18 6.41
CA GLY A 314 -36.65 -40.91 5.79
C GLY A 314 -36.11 -41.80 4.69
N ASP A 315 -35.98 -43.08 5.04
CA ASP A 315 -36.32 -44.26 4.26
C ASP A 315 -35.72 -44.52 2.86
N LYS A 316 -35.31 -45.77 2.68
CA LYS A 316 -34.52 -46.32 1.59
C LYS A 316 -35.38 -46.55 0.35
N GLY A 317 -35.22 -45.72 -0.69
CA GLY A 317 -35.68 -46.03 -2.05
C GLY A 317 -34.60 -46.81 -2.81
N GLN A 318 -34.77 -48.13 -2.94
CA GLN A 318 -34.00 -48.96 -3.88
C GLN A 318 -34.38 -48.58 -5.33
N GLY A 319 -33.44 -48.02 -6.09
CA GLY A 319 -33.58 -47.79 -7.53
C GLY A 319 -32.41 -48.40 -8.29
N LYS A 320 -32.61 -49.60 -8.84
CA LYS A 320 -31.73 -50.21 -9.86
C LYS A 320 -31.89 -49.44 -11.17
N GLY A 321 -30.79 -48.99 -11.76
CA GLY A 321 -30.76 -48.42 -13.11
C GLY A 321 -29.40 -48.66 -13.74
N ASN A 322 -29.35 -49.59 -14.69
CA ASN A 322 -28.23 -49.89 -15.56
C ASN A 322 -27.94 -48.69 -16.48
N GLY A 323 -26.67 -48.48 -16.83
CA GLY A 323 -26.27 -47.51 -17.84
C GLY A 323 -24.76 -47.57 -18.09
N GLU A 324 -24.38 -48.45 -19.00
CA GLU A 324 -23.06 -48.54 -19.61
C GLU A 324 -22.73 -47.23 -20.35
N GLY A 325 -21.48 -46.77 -20.31
CA GLY A 325 -21.07 -45.52 -20.93
C GLY A 325 -19.57 -45.26 -20.83
N GLU A 326 -18.84 -45.99 -21.67
CA GLU A 326 -17.54 -45.74 -22.29
C GLU A 326 -16.65 -44.56 -21.84
N GLY A 327 -15.41 -44.92 -21.47
CA GLY A 327 -14.21 -44.50 -22.22
C GLY A 327 -13.83 -43.02 -22.22
N GLY A 328 -12.92 -42.64 -21.33
CA GLY A 328 -12.20 -41.37 -21.42
C GLY A 328 -10.87 -41.41 -20.68
N GLU A 329 -9.81 -41.75 -21.42
CA GLU A 329 -8.41 -41.70 -20.99
C GLU A 329 -8.07 -40.32 -20.39
N ARG A 330 -7.67 -40.30 -19.12
CA ARG A 330 -7.09 -39.11 -18.48
C ARG A 330 -5.61 -39.35 -18.26
N ASN A 331 -4.80 -38.92 -19.23
CA ASN A 331 -3.40 -38.60 -19.02
C ASN A 331 -3.31 -37.15 -18.55
N GLY A 332 -2.86 -36.95 -17.33
CA GLY A 332 -2.72 -35.62 -16.73
C GLY A 332 -1.87 -35.68 -15.47
N GLY A 333 -0.58 -36.01 -15.66
CA GLY A 333 0.44 -35.86 -14.63
C GLY A 333 0.72 -34.37 -14.41
N GLY A 334 -0.07 -33.74 -13.56
CA GLY A 334 0.24 -32.43 -13.00
C GLY A 334 1.10 -32.63 -11.75
N GLY A 335 2.41 -32.47 -11.91
CA GLY A 335 3.31 -32.27 -10.76
C GLY A 335 2.95 -30.96 -10.10
N GLY A 336 2.17 -31.03 -9.02
CA GLY A 336 2.03 -29.94 -8.07
C GLY A 336 3.34 -29.86 -7.31
N GLU A 337 4.19 -28.91 -7.71
CA GLU A 337 5.25 -28.44 -6.82
C GLU A 337 4.54 -27.68 -5.71
N ASP A 338 4.57 -28.28 -4.53
CA ASP A 338 4.15 -27.70 -3.27
C ASP A 338 4.99 -26.43 -3.04
N ASP A 339 4.42 -25.27 -3.38
CA ASP A 339 4.94 -23.97 -2.97
C ASP A 339 4.80 -23.88 -1.45
N ASP A 340 5.84 -24.37 -0.77
CA ASP A 340 6.20 -24.25 0.65
C ASP A 340 6.39 -22.77 1.09
N ASP A 341 5.57 -21.83 0.59
CA ASP A 341 5.55 -20.43 1.01
C ASP A 341 4.57 -20.17 2.17
N ASP A 342 4.06 -21.24 2.79
CA ASP A 342 3.39 -21.24 4.10
C ASP A 342 4.40 -21.04 5.26
N ASP A 343 5.48 -20.28 5.05
CA ASP A 343 6.33 -19.70 6.12
C ASP A 343 5.65 -18.46 6.77
N ASP A 344 4.33 -18.29 6.55
CA ASP A 344 3.40 -17.66 7.48
C ASP A 344 3.24 -18.58 8.73
N ASP A 345 4.36 -18.98 9.34
CA ASP A 345 4.43 -19.31 10.76
C ASP A 345 4.04 -18.02 11.48
N ASP A 346 2.73 -17.86 11.57
CA ASP A 346 2.01 -17.03 12.47
C ASP A 346 2.67 -17.16 13.83
N ASP A 347 3.47 -16.15 14.14
CA ASP A 347 3.64 -15.62 15.50
C ASP A 347 2.26 -15.05 15.92
N ALA A 348 1.23 -15.91 15.86
CA ALA A 348 0.07 -15.83 16.71
C ALA A 348 0.65 -16.02 18.11
N GLY A 349 1.12 -14.89 18.67
CA GLY A 349 1.65 -14.81 20.00
C GLY A 349 0.75 -15.65 20.88
N GLY A 350 1.34 -16.69 21.47
CA GLY A 350 0.69 -17.39 22.56
C GLY A 350 0.23 -16.30 23.51
N ASP A 351 -1.08 -16.24 23.76
CA ASP A 351 -1.63 -15.59 24.93
C ASP A 351 -0.99 -16.29 26.13
N GLU A 352 0.22 -15.85 26.51
CA GLU A 352 0.69 -15.96 27.87
C GLU A 352 -0.36 -15.21 28.69
N LYS A 353 -1.25 -15.99 29.31
CA LYS A 353 -2.12 -15.48 30.36
C LYS A 353 -1.22 -14.69 31.32
N PRO A 354 -1.51 -13.41 31.61
CA PRO A 354 -0.83 -12.73 32.70
C PRO A 354 -1.22 -13.47 33.98
N HIS A 355 -0.28 -14.24 34.51
CA HIS A 355 -0.34 -14.75 35.87
C HIS A 355 -0.12 -13.52 36.76
N LEU A 356 -1.22 -12.94 37.26
CA LEU A 356 -1.18 -11.92 38.29
C LEU A 356 -0.85 -12.63 39.61
N ASP A 357 0.44 -12.90 39.83
CA ASP A 357 0.97 -13.01 41.18
C ASP A 357 1.38 -11.61 41.61
N LEU A 358 0.43 -10.92 42.22
CA LEU A 358 0.73 -9.80 43.10
C LEU A 358 1.13 -10.36 44.46
N ASP A 359 2.11 -9.68 45.05
CA ASP A 359 2.54 -9.71 46.45
C ASP A 359 3.62 -10.76 46.78
N ALA A 360 4.88 -10.32 46.88
CA ALA A 360 5.48 -9.89 48.14
C ALA A 360 7.02 -9.85 48.03
N ASP A 361 7.60 -8.75 48.52
CA ASP A 361 8.88 -8.64 49.21
C ASP A 361 10.16 -9.15 48.50
N ASP A 362 11.08 -8.23 48.17
CA ASP A 362 12.27 -8.01 49.02
C ASP A 362 13.26 -7.03 48.38
N ASP A 363 13.89 -6.30 49.29
CA ASP A 363 14.90 -5.27 49.15
C ASP A 363 16.23 -5.76 48.52
N ASP A 364 17.09 -4.77 48.29
CA ASP A 364 18.56 -4.84 48.26
C ASP A 364 19.33 -4.92 46.92
N ASP A 365 19.90 -3.75 46.62
CA ASP A 365 21.32 -3.49 46.46
C ASP A 365 22.07 -3.66 45.10
N GLN A 366 22.50 -2.47 44.67
CA GLN A 366 23.77 -2.09 44.05
C GLN A 366 24.08 -2.38 42.57
N PRO A 367 24.60 -1.36 41.85
CA PRO A 367 25.11 -1.51 40.50
C PRO A 367 26.57 -2.00 40.52
N GLN A 368 26.83 -3.14 39.88
CA GLN A 368 28.20 -3.49 39.50
C GLN A 368 28.52 -3.00 38.09
N ASP A 369 29.49 -2.10 38.10
CA ASP A 369 30.31 -1.61 37.01
C ASP A 369 31.20 -2.76 36.50
N ASP A 370 31.03 -3.16 35.23
CA ASP A 370 31.97 -4.06 34.57
C ASP A 370 32.49 -3.44 33.27
N THR A 371 33.70 -2.95 33.44
CA THR A 371 34.63 -2.43 32.44
C THR A 371 35.03 -3.54 31.45
N PHE A 372 34.61 -3.44 30.18
CA PHE A 372 35.10 -4.33 29.12
C PHE A 372 36.21 -3.64 28.30
N GLN A 373 37.46 -4.06 28.50
CA GLN A 373 38.60 -3.67 27.68
C GLN A 373 38.70 -4.50 26.38
N PRO A 374 39.29 -3.95 25.30
CA PRO A 374 39.33 -4.58 23.98
C PRO A 374 40.51 -5.57 23.86
N ARG A 375 40.26 -6.76 23.30
CA ARG A 375 41.31 -7.71 22.92
C ARG A 375 41.68 -7.56 21.45
N ALA A 376 42.96 -7.29 21.23
CA ALA A 376 43.61 -7.12 19.95
C ALA A 376 43.80 -8.43 19.15
N LEU A 377 43.74 -8.26 17.82
CA LEU A 377 44.59 -8.84 16.77
C LEU A 377 45.14 -10.26 16.93
N ARG A 378 44.70 -11.16 16.03
CA ARG A 378 45.57 -12.20 15.45
C ARG A 378 45.04 -12.69 14.09
N ALA A 379 45.76 -12.35 13.02
CA ALA A 379 45.80 -13.14 11.78
C ALA A 379 46.70 -14.38 11.99
N PRO A 380 46.51 -15.48 11.24
CA PRO A 380 47.29 -15.63 10.01
C PRO A 380 46.61 -16.44 8.86
N ASN A 381 46.81 -15.93 7.63
CA ASN A 381 47.48 -16.60 6.50
C ASN A 381 47.20 -18.10 6.21
N ARG A 382 46.57 -18.40 5.06
CA ARG A 382 47.16 -19.11 3.89
C ARG A 382 46.10 -19.68 2.93
N HIS A 383 46.29 -19.37 1.65
CA HIS A 383 45.69 -20.02 0.48
C HIS A 383 45.93 -21.53 0.43
N PRO A 384 45.10 -22.26 -0.34
CA PRO A 384 45.67 -22.84 -1.55
C PRO A 384 44.82 -22.65 -2.81
N SER A 385 45.56 -22.36 -3.88
CA SER A 385 45.16 -22.31 -5.28
C SER A 385 44.48 -23.59 -5.74
N ARG A 386 43.34 -23.46 -6.43
CA ARG A 386 42.84 -24.47 -7.36
C ARG A 386 42.54 -23.83 -8.70
N HIS A 387 43.42 -24.09 -9.65
CA HIS A 387 43.18 -23.93 -11.08
C HIS A 387 41.90 -24.68 -11.48
N ARG A 388 40.89 -23.95 -11.93
CA ARG A 388 39.79 -24.52 -12.73
C ARG A 388 39.96 -24.06 -14.17
N ARG A 389 40.10 -25.05 -15.04
CA ARG A 389 40.33 -24.95 -16.49
C ARG A 389 39.24 -24.10 -17.15
N LEU A 390 39.69 -23.17 -18.00
CA LEU A 390 38.89 -22.56 -19.05
C LEU A 390 38.42 -23.68 -20.00
N ARG A 391 37.11 -23.90 -20.08
CA ARG A 391 36.48 -24.49 -21.26
C ARG A 391 35.69 -23.37 -21.91
N SER A 392 36.19 -22.96 -23.05
CA SER A 392 35.52 -22.19 -24.08
C SER A 392 34.43 -23.06 -24.69
N ASP A 393 33.17 -22.64 -24.51
CA ASP A 393 32.02 -23.17 -25.23
C ASP A 393 31.46 -22.10 -26.19
N PRO A 394 30.84 -22.52 -27.31
CA PRO A 394 30.80 -21.76 -28.54
C PRO A 394 29.67 -20.74 -28.64
N ILE A 395 29.96 -19.69 -29.41
CA ILE A 395 29.03 -18.70 -29.94
C ILE A 395 27.99 -19.42 -30.80
N ILE A 396 26.74 -19.47 -30.34
CA ILE A 396 25.60 -19.82 -31.19
C ILE A 396 25.07 -18.52 -31.79
N HIS A 397 25.40 -18.30 -33.06
CA HIS A 397 24.66 -17.41 -33.94
C HIS A 397 23.27 -18.02 -34.14
N ASN A 398 22.22 -17.33 -33.69
CA ASN A 398 20.86 -17.64 -34.12
C ASN A 398 20.42 -16.56 -35.10
N SER A 399 20.64 -16.85 -36.38
CA SER A 399 20.09 -16.14 -37.51
C SER A 399 18.70 -16.71 -37.78
N ASN A 400 17.64 -15.96 -37.47
CA ASN A 400 16.32 -16.22 -38.03
C ASN A 400 15.89 -14.99 -38.83
N ASN A 401 16.13 -15.10 -40.14
CA ASN A 401 15.30 -14.46 -41.16
C ASN A 401 13.87 -15.02 -41.00
N PHE A 402 12.89 -14.13 -40.97
CA PHE A 402 11.52 -14.47 -41.34
C PHE A 402 10.92 -13.25 -42.04
N ASP A 403 11.16 -13.18 -43.34
CA ASP A 403 10.31 -12.46 -44.30
C ASP A 403 9.01 -13.27 -44.47
N ASP A 404 7.86 -12.64 -44.26
CA ASP A 404 6.66 -12.73 -45.10
C ASP A 404 5.50 -12.01 -44.38
N GLU A 405 5.29 -10.74 -44.72
CA GLU A 405 4.01 -10.06 -44.55
C GLU A 405 3.09 -10.42 -45.72
N PRO A 406 1.83 -10.81 -45.48
CA PRO A 406 0.80 -10.74 -46.51
C PRO A 406 -0.04 -9.46 -46.39
N GLU A 407 -0.10 -8.71 -47.48
CA GLU A 407 -1.02 -7.60 -47.70
C GLU A 407 -2.50 -8.00 -47.56
N PRO A 408 -3.40 -7.06 -47.16
CA PRO A 408 -4.83 -7.30 -47.14
C PRO A 408 -5.45 -7.13 -48.54
N THR A 409 -6.05 -8.22 -49.03
CA THR A 409 -6.86 -8.23 -50.24
C THR A 409 -8.23 -7.59 -50.00
N ALA A 410 -8.56 -6.61 -50.82
CA ALA A 410 -9.90 -6.06 -50.96
C ALA A 410 -10.82 -7.07 -51.67
N THR A 411 -12.04 -7.25 -51.17
CA THR A 411 -13.18 -7.69 -51.99
C THR A 411 -14.41 -6.84 -51.67
N SER A 412 -15.00 -6.35 -52.75
CA SER A 412 -16.13 -5.44 -52.83
C SER A 412 -17.40 -6.21 -53.22
N THR A 413 -18.56 -5.55 -53.01
CA THR A 413 -19.85 -5.68 -53.75
C THR A 413 -20.73 -6.88 -53.35
N THR A 414 -22.05 -6.81 -53.12
CA THR A 414 -23.23 -5.96 -53.46
C THR A 414 -24.31 -6.24 -52.39
N GLY A 415 -25.38 -5.49 -52.10
CA GLY A 415 -26.01 -4.25 -52.59
C GLY A 415 -27.41 -4.08 -51.92
N ILE A 416 -28.10 -2.97 -52.26
CA ILE A 416 -29.59 -2.76 -52.22
C ILE A 416 -30.17 -2.39 -50.82
N THR A 417 -30.95 -1.33 -50.52
CA THR A 417 -31.61 -0.19 -51.24
C THR A 417 -32.09 0.90 -50.25
N SER A 418 -31.96 2.16 -50.70
CA SER A 418 -32.92 3.30 -50.68
C SER A 418 -33.52 3.97 -49.42
N SER A 419 -33.64 5.31 -49.60
CA SER A 419 -34.39 6.37 -48.90
C SER A 419 -33.66 7.02 -47.72
N GLY A 420 -33.38 8.32 -47.65
CA GLY A 420 -33.70 9.47 -48.51
C GLY A 420 -34.12 10.64 -47.62
N SER A 421 -33.31 11.70 -47.52
CA SER A 421 -33.79 13.09 -47.33
C SER A 421 -32.62 14.07 -47.42
N ARG A 422 -32.77 15.05 -48.32
CA ARG A 422 -31.92 16.21 -48.53
C ARG A 422 -32.22 17.26 -47.45
N THR A 423 -31.20 17.92 -46.92
CA THR A 423 -31.24 19.38 -46.73
C THR A 423 -29.87 19.97 -47.07
N THR A 424 -29.89 20.96 -47.94
CA THR A 424 -28.78 21.77 -48.45
C THR A 424 -28.58 22.96 -47.51
N GLY A 425 -27.32 23.32 -47.25
CA GLY A 425 -26.97 24.53 -46.53
C GLY A 425 -25.53 24.93 -46.83
N ASP A 426 -25.34 25.60 -47.96
CA ASP A 426 -24.16 26.40 -48.30
C ASP A 426 -23.94 27.50 -47.26
N SER A 427 -22.68 27.71 -46.86
CA SER A 427 -22.14 29.07 -46.75
C SER A 427 -20.62 29.03 -46.69
N ASP A 428 -20.04 29.64 -47.72
CA ASP A 428 -18.65 30.05 -47.86
C ASP A 428 -18.20 30.97 -46.72
N GLY A 429 -16.93 30.88 -46.35
CA GLY A 429 -16.31 31.76 -45.36
C GLY A 429 -14.80 31.55 -45.28
N VAL A 430 -14.10 31.88 -46.37
CA VAL A 430 -12.64 32.03 -46.44
C VAL A 430 -12.13 33.05 -45.40
N GLY A 431 -11.19 32.59 -44.57
CA GLY A 431 -10.46 33.39 -43.59
C GLY A 431 -9.04 32.85 -43.46
N GLU A 432 -8.24 33.10 -44.48
CA GLU A 432 -6.80 32.83 -44.55
C GLU A 432 -6.08 33.79 -43.58
N LEU A 433 -5.54 33.24 -42.49
CA LEU A 433 -4.66 33.96 -41.57
C LEU A 433 -3.28 33.29 -41.61
N ASP A 434 -2.36 33.98 -42.26
CA ASP A 434 -0.91 33.74 -42.22
C ASP A 434 -0.41 33.71 -40.78
N LEU A 435 0.04 32.54 -40.33
CA LEU A 435 0.82 32.38 -39.11
C LEU A 435 2.28 32.12 -39.50
N GLU A 436 3.09 33.15 -39.30
CA GLU A 436 4.55 33.14 -39.39
C GLU A 436 5.17 32.03 -38.51
N PRO A 437 6.21 31.31 -38.99
CA PRO A 437 6.87 30.29 -38.21
C PRO A 437 7.80 30.90 -37.14
N VAL A 438 7.44 30.73 -35.87
CA VAL A 438 8.30 31.03 -34.73
C VAL A 438 9.47 30.04 -34.69
N LYS A 439 10.66 30.52 -35.07
CA LYS A 439 11.93 29.80 -34.92
C LYS A 439 12.27 29.66 -33.43
N PHE A 440 12.17 28.44 -32.89
CA PHE A 440 12.80 28.11 -31.61
C PHE A 440 14.30 27.83 -31.84
N ALA A 441 15.13 28.78 -31.40
CA ALA A 441 16.57 28.61 -31.30
C ALA A 441 16.91 27.61 -30.19
N GLY A 442 17.91 26.76 -30.49
CA GLY A 442 18.32 25.66 -29.63
C GLY A 442 18.82 26.08 -28.26
N LEU A 443 18.43 25.31 -27.25
CA LEU A 443 19.07 25.31 -25.94
C LEU A 443 20.07 24.15 -25.90
N SER A 444 21.34 24.56 -26.02
CA SER A 444 22.53 23.77 -25.77
C SER A 444 22.54 23.26 -24.33
N ALA A 445 22.78 21.95 -24.17
CA ALA A 445 23.05 21.32 -22.89
C ALA A 445 24.30 21.94 -22.24
N SER A 446 24.16 22.44 -21.02
CA SER A 446 25.29 22.76 -20.14
C SER A 446 25.40 21.70 -19.03
N PRO A 447 26.63 21.29 -18.66
CA PRO A 447 26.87 20.14 -17.81
C PRO A 447 26.66 20.45 -16.31
N LEU A 448 26.15 19.46 -15.59
CA LEU A 448 26.04 19.44 -14.13
C LEU A 448 27.42 19.67 -13.49
N ALA A 449 27.54 20.79 -12.77
CA ALA A 449 28.64 21.02 -11.85
C ALA A 449 28.41 20.24 -10.55
N HIS A 450 29.38 19.41 -10.19
CA HIS A 450 29.48 18.77 -8.88
C HIS A 450 29.56 19.83 -7.77
N VAL A 451 28.54 19.90 -6.91
CA VAL A 451 28.63 20.59 -5.63
C VAL A 451 29.28 19.63 -4.63
N ARG A 452 30.55 19.92 -4.32
CA ARG A 452 31.33 19.31 -3.25
C ARG A 452 31.05 20.09 -1.97
N VAL A 453 30.42 19.46 -0.99
CA VAL A 453 30.21 20.05 0.34
C VAL A 453 31.39 19.62 1.21
N ASP A 454 32.40 20.48 1.31
CA ASP A 454 33.47 20.33 2.29
C ASP A 454 33.00 20.98 3.61
N ASN A 455 32.74 20.15 4.62
CA ASN A 455 32.56 20.57 6.00
C ASN A 455 33.94 20.85 6.62
N VAL A 456 34.26 22.11 6.86
CA VAL A 456 35.37 22.53 7.73
C VAL A 456 34.78 23.33 8.88
N PHE A 457 34.79 22.74 10.07
CA PHE A 457 34.62 23.43 11.35
C PHE A 457 36.02 23.78 11.87
N GLY A 458 36.26 25.06 12.15
CA GLY A 458 37.46 25.57 12.78
C GLY A 458 37.23 26.98 13.33
N ASP A 459 37.46 27.08 14.64
CA ASP A 459 37.73 28.27 15.48
C ASP A 459 36.61 29.31 15.71
N GLU A 460 36.03 29.27 16.92
CA GLU A 460 36.25 30.27 17.99
C GLU A 460 35.95 29.67 19.37
#